data_AF-A0A6C1NLS4-F1
#
_entry.id   AF-A0A6C1NLS4-F1
#
_cell.length_a   1.000
_cell.length_b   1.000
_cell.length_c   1.000
_cell.angle_alpha   90.00
_cell.angle_beta   90.00
_cell.angle_gamma   90.00
#
_symmetry.space_group_name_H-M   'P 1'
#
loop_
_entity.id
_entity.type
_entity.pdbx_description
1 polymer ?
#
loop_
_entity_poly.entity_id
_entity_poly.type
_entity_poly.pdbx_seq_one_letter_code
_entity_poly.pdbx_strand_id
1 'polypeptide(L)'
;CRASDPPEWGANAIYSIENGRMVFRSYYKLPAPQSDVENCVAHNGSLIPVPGRDIKVQAWYQGGISVFDFTDPANPFEIAFHDRGPVNEERMESAGPWSVYWYNGLIVSSEIARGLDVFEMVPSHHLTANEIEAANTVRMEEFNPQGQPRKVWPPSFPRARALVDQLERSGGLPASRIGEVRAELDRAEAEPGATRHGILEALAGALAGEAGTSTDQRRIILLIEAVEDLLGS
;
A
#
# COMPACT_ATOMS: atom_id res chain seq x y z
N CYS A 1 -7.31 -14.99 -18.43
CA CYS A 1 -6.40 -15.16 -17.28
C CYS A 1 -6.23 -16.64 -16.97
N ARG A 2 -6.24 -17.50 -17.98
CA ARG A 2 -6.04 -18.94 -17.83
C ARG A 2 -4.56 -19.19 -17.57
N ALA A 3 -4.24 -20.34 -16.99
CA ALA A 3 -2.86 -20.72 -16.71
C ALA A 3 -1.95 -20.74 -17.96
N SER A 4 -2.54 -20.94 -19.14
CA SER A 4 -1.85 -20.94 -20.43
C SER A 4 -1.80 -19.56 -21.12
N ASP A 5 -2.56 -18.56 -20.66
CA ASP A 5 -2.54 -17.24 -21.26
C ASP A 5 -1.21 -16.54 -20.93
N PRO A 6 -0.60 -15.80 -21.87
CA PRO A 6 0.59 -15.01 -21.56
C PRO A 6 0.36 -14.02 -20.42
N PRO A 7 1.32 -13.87 -19.49
CA PRO A 7 1.14 -13.04 -18.29
C PRO A 7 0.91 -11.56 -18.61
N GLU A 8 1.37 -11.07 -19.76
CA GLU A 8 1.19 -9.70 -20.22
C GLU A 8 -0.21 -9.41 -20.79
N TRP A 9 -1.00 -10.44 -21.11
CA TRP A 9 -2.33 -10.25 -21.71
C TRP A 9 -3.32 -9.70 -20.68
N GLY A 10 -3.76 -8.46 -20.90
CA GLY A 10 -4.70 -7.77 -20.02
C GLY A 10 -4.15 -7.53 -18.61
N ALA A 11 -2.83 -7.40 -18.48
CA ALA A 11 -2.13 -7.08 -17.23
C ALA A 11 -2.03 -5.57 -17.00
N ASN A 12 -1.66 -5.17 -15.78
CA ASN A 12 -1.13 -3.84 -15.55
C ASN A 12 0.28 -3.78 -16.12
N ALA A 13 0.59 -2.74 -16.90
CA ALA A 13 1.96 -2.41 -17.28
C ALA A 13 2.52 -1.39 -16.29
N ILE A 14 3.67 -1.68 -15.69
CA ILE A 14 4.30 -0.82 -14.68
C ILE A 14 5.49 -0.12 -15.29
N TYR A 15 5.54 1.20 -15.08
CA TYR A 15 6.58 2.09 -15.57
C TYR A 15 7.15 2.92 -14.43
N SER A 16 8.45 3.18 -14.48
CA SER A 16 9.07 4.25 -13.70
C SER A 16 9.26 5.50 -14.56
N ILE A 17 9.32 6.66 -13.93
CA ILE A 17 9.76 7.90 -14.61
C ILE A 17 11.25 8.09 -14.33
N GLU A 18 12.07 7.97 -15.37
CA GLU A 18 13.51 8.25 -15.31
C GLU A 18 13.82 9.40 -16.28
N ASN A 19 14.46 10.48 -15.78
CA ASN A 19 14.81 11.64 -16.60
C ASN A 19 13.63 12.17 -17.44
N GLY A 20 12.43 12.17 -16.86
CA GLY A 20 11.19 12.62 -17.52
C GLY A 20 10.63 11.66 -18.57
N ARG A 21 11.11 10.41 -18.65
CA ARG A 21 10.63 9.39 -19.60
C ARG A 21 10.05 8.18 -18.88
N MET A 22 9.01 7.59 -19.45
CA MET A 22 8.47 6.32 -18.99
C MET A 22 9.41 5.18 -19.38
N VAL A 23 9.90 4.45 -18.40
CA VAL A 23 10.75 3.26 -18.56
C VAL A 23 9.96 2.07 -18.07
N PHE A 24 9.68 1.13 -18.99
CA PHE A 24 8.97 -0.11 -18.67
C PHE A 24 9.77 -0.91 -17.63
N ARG A 25 9.07 -1.50 -16.66
CA ARG A 25 9.67 -2.31 -15.61
C ARG A 25 9.18 -3.74 -15.63
N SER A 26 7.87 -3.92 -15.57
CA SER A 26 7.27 -5.24 -15.46
C SER A 26 5.78 -5.20 -15.82
N TYR A 27 5.18 -6.39 -15.89
CA TYR A 27 3.74 -6.55 -15.86
C TYR A 27 3.32 -7.11 -14.51
N TYR A 28 2.15 -6.67 -14.02
CA TYR A 28 1.46 -7.33 -12.92
C TYR A 28 0.13 -7.92 -13.41
N LYS A 29 -0.04 -9.22 -13.15
CA LYS A 29 -1.25 -10.00 -13.38
C LYS A 29 -1.59 -10.71 -12.08
N LEU A 30 -2.87 -10.85 -11.74
CA LEU A 30 -3.26 -11.68 -10.59
C LEU A 30 -2.64 -13.10 -10.74
N PRO A 31 -2.19 -13.73 -9.63
CA PRO A 31 -1.52 -15.02 -9.70
C PRO A 31 -2.50 -16.20 -9.84
N ALA A 32 -3.78 -16.01 -9.51
CA ALA A 32 -4.78 -17.08 -9.54
C ALA A 32 -5.37 -17.30 -10.95
N PRO A 33 -5.12 -18.46 -11.59
CA PRO A 33 -5.69 -18.77 -12.89
C PRO A 33 -7.22 -18.87 -12.84
N GLN A 34 -7.85 -18.36 -13.88
CA GLN A 34 -9.31 -18.37 -14.06
C GLN A 34 -9.73 -19.44 -15.06
N SER A 35 -10.97 -19.91 -14.98
CA SER A 35 -11.55 -20.84 -15.95
C SER A 35 -11.73 -20.22 -17.33
N ASP A 36 -12.10 -21.03 -18.31
CA ASP A 36 -12.41 -20.58 -19.66
C ASP A 36 -13.80 -19.94 -19.79
N VAL A 37 -14.63 -19.98 -18.73
CA VAL A 37 -15.92 -19.29 -18.64
C VAL A 37 -15.84 -17.95 -17.92
N GLU A 38 -14.65 -17.50 -17.54
CA GLU A 38 -14.43 -16.26 -16.81
C GLU A 38 -13.76 -15.17 -17.66
N ASN A 39 -14.42 -14.02 -17.83
CA ASN A 39 -13.79 -12.83 -18.38
C ASN A 39 -12.83 -12.24 -17.34
N CYS A 40 -11.61 -11.90 -17.76
CA CYS A 40 -10.61 -11.38 -16.82
C CYS A 40 -9.56 -10.49 -17.50
N VAL A 41 -9.47 -9.25 -17.02
CA VAL A 41 -8.54 -8.19 -17.46
C VAL A 41 -8.37 -7.17 -16.33
N ALA A 42 -7.20 -6.55 -16.23
CA ALA A 42 -7.00 -5.41 -15.34
C ALA A 42 -7.97 -4.28 -15.73
N HIS A 43 -8.79 -3.83 -14.78
CA HIS A 43 -9.71 -2.73 -15.00
C HIS A 43 -9.42 -1.53 -14.07
N ASN A 44 -10.42 -0.94 -13.43
CA ASN A 44 -10.24 0.26 -12.62
C ASN A 44 -9.79 -0.09 -11.20
N GLY A 45 -8.83 0.67 -10.70
CA GLY A 45 -8.22 0.51 -9.39
C GLY A 45 -7.79 1.85 -8.81
N SER A 46 -7.33 1.87 -7.55
CA SER A 46 -6.67 3.03 -6.97
C SER A 46 -5.56 2.66 -5.99
N LEU A 47 -4.71 3.64 -5.66
CA LEU A 47 -3.67 3.45 -4.66
C LEU A 47 -4.24 3.40 -3.25
N ILE A 48 -3.70 2.49 -2.44
CA ILE A 48 -3.86 2.50 -0.99
C ILE A 48 -2.70 3.34 -0.43
N PRO A 49 -2.97 4.45 0.29
CA PRO A 49 -1.94 5.43 0.65
C PRO A 49 -1.13 4.98 1.87
N VAL A 50 -0.42 3.85 1.80
CA VAL A 50 0.53 3.44 2.83
C VAL A 50 1.82 4.27 2.67
N PRO A 51 2.32 4.97 3.70
CA PRO A 51 3.51 5.81 3.58
C PRO A 51 4.71 5.08 2.99
N GLY A 52 5.29 5.66 1.94
CA GLY A 52 6.48 5.18 1.26
C GLY A 52 6.32 3.87 0.47
N ARG A 53 5.14 3.24 0.46
CA ARG A 53 4.83 2.08 -0.40
C ARG A 53 3.95 2.48 -1.57
N ASP A 54 4.11 1.77 -2.67
CA ASP A 54 3.24 1.83 -3.83
C ASP A 54 2.36 0.58 -3.82
N ILE A 55 1.17 0.69 -3.20
CA ILE A 55 0.18 -0.40 -3.12
C ILE A 55 -1.06 -0.01 -3.91
N LYS A 56 -1.57 -0.92 -4.72
CA LYS A 56 -2.78 -0.70 -5.52
C LYS A 56 -3.82 -1.78 -5.26
N VAL A 57 -5.08 -1.37 -5.10
CA VAL A 57 -6.23 -2.26 -5.21
C VAL A 57 -6.74 -2.23 -6.65
N GLN A 58 -7.01 -3.40 -7.21
CA GLN A 58 -7.24 -3.59 -8.64
C GLN A 58 -8.38 -4.56 -8.89
N ALA A 59 -9.32 -4.15 -9.75
CA ALA A 59 -10.41 -4.98 -10.23
C ALA A 59 -9.94 -5.83 -11.43
N TRP A 60 -10.42 -7.07 -11.49
CA TRP A 60 -10.03 -8.08 -12.48
C TRP A 60 -11.23 -8.78 -13.17
N TYR A 61 -12.39 -8.13 -13.28
CA TYR A 61 -13.64 -8.79 -13.69
C TYR A 61 -13.83 -10.08 -12.89
N GLN A 62 -14.16 -11.22 -13.49
CA GLN A 62 -14.46 -12.42 -12.72
C GLN A 62 -13.27 -12.95 -11.92
N GLY A 63 -12.03 -12.53 -12.22
CA GLY A 63 -10.87 -12.74 -11.34
C GLY A 63 -10.87 -11.91 -10.06
N GLY A 64 -11.95 -11.18 -9.77
CA GLY A 64 -12.21 -10.54 -8.49
C GLY A 64 -11.39 -9.27 -8.26
N ILE A 65 -10.88 -9.15 -7.04
CA ILE A 65 -10.10 -8.03 -6.53
C ILE A 65 -8.73 -8.56 -6.13
N SER A 66 -7.68 -7.85 -6.52
CA SER A 66 -6.32 -8.10 -6.06
C SER A 66 -5.75 -6.80 -5.49
N VAL A 67 -5.14 -6.88 -4.32
CA VAL A 67 -4.31 -5.83 -3.76
C VAL A 67 -2.86 -6.26 -3.95
N PHE A 68 -2.05 -5.42 -4.59
CA PHE A 68 -0.66 -5.75 -4.88
C PHE A 68 0.28 -4.62 -4.49
N ASP A 69 1.47 -4.99 -4.07
CA ASP A 69 2.58 -4.08 -3.82
C ASP A 69 3.47 -4.03 -5.08
N PHE A 70 3.76 -2.83 -5.55
CA PHE A 70 4.66 -2.54 -6.66
C PHE A 70 5.70 -1.46 -6.30
N THR A 71 6.00 -1.31 -5.00
CA THR A 71 7.06 -0.43 -4.48
C THR A 71 8.40 -0.73 -5.12
N ASP A 72 8.70 -2.01 -5.35
CA ASP A 72 9.67 -2.44 -6.35
C ASP A 72 8.95 -2.68 -7.68
N PRO A 73 9.02 -1.74 -8.63
CA PRO A 73 8.28 -1.85 -9.88
C PRO A 73 8.80 -2.98 -10.79
N ALA A 74 9.96 -3.57 -10.51
CA ALA A 74 10.46 -4.73 -11.23
C ALA A 74 9.87 -6.05 -10.70
N ASN A 75 9.43 -6.09 -9.44
CA ASN A 75 8.97 -7.30 -8.76
C ASN A 75 7.65 -7.09 -8.01
N PRO A 76 6.55 -6.74 -8.72
CA PRO A 76 5.25 -6.59 -8.08
C PRO A 76 4.70 -7.93 -7.60
N PHE A 77 4.01 -7.95 -6.46
CA PHE A 77 3.42 -9.18 -5.91
C PHE A 77 2.09 -8.92 -5.19
N GLU A 78 1.23 -9.94 -5.17
CA GLU A 78 -0.07 -9.89 -4.51
C GLU A 78 0.08 -9.93 -2.99
N ILE A 79 -0.66 -9.08 -2.28
CA ILE A 79 -0.67 -9.03 -0.82
C ILE A 79 -2.03 -9.37 -0.19
N ALA A 80 -3.11 -9.28 -0.96
CA ALA A 80 -4.44 -9.73 -0.60
C ALA A 80 -5.30 -9.91 -1.87
N PHE A 81 -6.31 -10.76 -1.79
CA PHE A 81 -7.28 -10.93 -2.89
C PHE A 81 -8.67 -11.29 -2.35
N HIS A 82 -9.66 -11.09 -3.21
CA HIS A 82 -11.01 -11.63 -3.03
C HIS A 82 -11.55 -12.04 -4.39
N ASP A 83 -11.91 -13.31 -4.52
CA ASP A 83 -12.50 -13.88 -5.73
C ASP A 83 -13.76 -14.67 -5.35
N ARG A 84 -14.86 -14.40 -6.06
CA ARG A 84 -16.15 -15.08 -5.87
C ARG A 84 -16.30 -16.28 -6.80
N GLY A 85 -15.39 -16.46 -7.75
CA GLY A 85 -15.50 -17.39 -8.86
C GLY A 85 -16.58 -16.98 -9.87
N PRO A 86 -16.86 -17.88 -10.83
CA PRO A 86 -17.66 -17.54 -12.00
C PRO A 86 -19.09 -17.19 -11.58
N VAL A 87 -19.71 -16.26 -12.30
CA VAL A 87 -21.16 -15.99 -12.16
C VAL A 87 -22.00 -17.15 -12.67
N ASN A 88 -21.46 -17.91 -13.61
CA ASN A 88 -22.06 -19.09 -14.20
C ASN A 88 -20.97 -20.12 -14.52
N GLU A 89 -21.08 -21.33 -13.99
CA GLU A 89 -20.07 -22.38 -14.16
C GLU A 89 -20.06 -23.01 -15.56
N GLU A 90 -21.14 -22.85 -16.34
CA GLU A 90 -21.34 -23.55 -17.61
C GLU A 90 -21.08 -22.67 -18.84
N ARG A 91 -21.18 -21.35 -18.71
CA ARG A 91 -21.04 -20.42 -19.84
C ARG A 91 -20.42 -19.09 -19.44
N MET A 92 -19.69 -18.50 -20.38
CA MET A 92 -19.12 -17.17 -20.20
C MET A 92 -20.20 -16.09 -20.19
N GLU A 93 -20.19 -15.27 -19.14
CA GLU A 93 -20.99 -14.05 -19.00
C GLU A 93 -20.08 -12.88 -18.59
N SER A 94 -20.51 -11.65 -18.86
CA SER A 94 -19.78 -10.47 -18.41
C SER A 94 -20.11 -10.19 -16.95
N ALA A 95 -19.18 -10.46 -16.05
CA ALA A 95 -19.35 -10.23 -14.62
C ALA A 95 -18.03 -9.82 -13.95
N GLY A 96 -18.09 -9.70 -12.63
CA GLY A 96 -16.97 -9.38 -11.74
C GLY A 96 -16.72 -7.87 -11.57
N PRO A 97 -15.81 -7.47 -10.65
CA PRO A 97 -15.53 -6.07 -10.38
C PRO A 97 -15.14 -5.32 -11.65
N TRP A 98 -15.92 -4.30 -12.00
CA TRP A 98 -15.56 -3.30 -13.01
C TRP A 98 -14.61 -2.27 -12.42
N SER A 99 -14.87 -1.85 -11.18
CA SER A 99 -14.02 -0.88 -10.50
C SER A 99 -13.96 -1.16 -9.02
N VAL A 100 -12.77 -0.97 -8.46
CA VAL A 100 -12.54 -1.06 -7.02
C VAL A 100 -11.64 0.08 -6.58
N TYR A 101 -11.99 0.73 -5.47
CA TYR A 101 -11.26 1.90 -5.00
C TYR A 101 -11.08 1.88 -3.49
N TRP A 102 -9.91 2.30 -3.04
CA TRP A 102 -9.69 2.74 -1.67
C TRP A 102 -10.38 4.08 -1.40
N TYR A 103 -11.21 4.12 -0.37
CA TYR A 103 -11.86 5.33 0.10
C TYR A 103 -11.93 5.34 1.64
N ASN A 104 -11.09 6.19 2.25
CA ASN A 104 -11.15 6.51 3.69
C ASN A 104 -11.14 5.29 4.64
N GLY A 105 -10.37 4.25 4.30
CA GLY A 105 -10.24 3.01 5.08
C GLY A 105 -11.02 1.82 4.53
N LEU A 106 -11.86 2.05 3.52
CA LEU A 106 -12.66 1.02 2.89
C LEU A 106 -12.15 0.74 1.48
N ILE A 107 -12.28 -0.51 1.05
CA ILE A 107 -12.19 -0.92 -0.34
C ILE A 107 -13.62 -1.07 -0.86
N VAL A 108 -14.02 -0.18 -1.77
CA VAL A 108 -15.37 -0.12 -2.33
C VAL A 108 -15.33 -0.67 -3.76
N SER A 109 -16.02 -1.77 -4.01
CA SER A 109 -16.02 -2.49 -5.28
C SER A 109 -17.40 -2.47 -5.94
N SER A 110 -17.46 -1.96 -7.16
CA SER A 110 -18.63 -2.08 -8.04
C SER A 110 -18.39 -3.21 -9.04
N GLU A 111 -19.20 -4.24 -8.91
CA GLU A 111 -19.23 -5.46 -9.68
C GLU A 111 -20.42 -5.38 -10.66
N ILE A 112 -20.26 -5.99 -11.85
CA ILE A 112 -21.18 -5.86 -12.99
C ILE A 112 -22.55 -6.55 -12.77
N ALA A 113 -22.61 -7.74 -12.16
CA ALA A 113 -23.79 -8.60 -12.10
C ALA A 113 -24.43 -8.75 -10.69
N ARG A 114 -23.61 -8.86 -9.67
CA ARG A 114 -23.84 -9.03 -8.23
C ARG A 114 -23.85 -7.71 -7.44
N GLY A 115 -23.30 -6.61 -7.95
CA GLY A 115 -23.50 -5.26 -7.40
C GLY A 115 -22.36 -4.69 -6.55
N LEU A 116 -22.61 -4.32 -5.29
CA LEU A 116 -21.65 -3.59 -4.43
C LEU A 116 -21.06 -4.49 -3.35
N ASP A 117 -19.73 -4.52 -3.27
CA ASP A 117 -18.99 -5.10 -2.15
C ASP A 117 -18.16 -4.02 -1.44
N VAL A 118 -18.09 -4.09 -0.10
CA VAL A 118 -17.27 -3.20 0.72
C VAL A 118 -16.41 -4.03 1.66
N PHE A 119 -15.11 -3.79 1.64
CA PHE A 119 -14.13 -4.53 2.43
C PHE A 119 -13.29 -3.59 3.30
N GLU A 120 -12.71 -4.14 4.35
CA GLU A 120 -11.67 -3.51 5.16
C GLU A 120 -10.40 -4.35 5.09
N MET A 121 -9.25 -3.66 5.08
CA MET A 121 -7.96 -4.34 5.20
C MET A 121 -7.71 -4.70 6.66
N VAL A 122 -7.25 -5.93 6.90
CA VAL A 122 -6.82 -6.40 8.23
C VAL A 122 -5.31 -6.67 8.23
N PRO A 123 -4.64 -6.58 9.39
CA PRO A 123 -3.21 -6.86 9.48
C PRO A 123 -2.86 -8.25 8.95
N SER A 124 -1.74 -8.33 8.26
CA SER A 124 -1.18 -9.57 7.70
C SER A 124 0.34 -9.53 7.72
N HIS A 125 0.98 -10.61 7.28
CA HIS A 125 2.44 -10.65 7.12
C HIS A 125 2.98 -9.60 6.12
N HIS A 126 2.14 -9.15 5.18
CA HIS A 126 2.52 -8.14 4.18
C HIS A 126 2.17 -6.71 4.59
N LEU A 127 1.25 -6.52 5.54
CA LEU A 127 0.72 -5.20 5.88
C LEU A 127 0.40 -5.13 7.38
N THR A 128 1.10 -4.27 8.12
CA THR A 128 0.93 -4.17 9.57
C THR A 128 -0.27 -3.31 9.95
N ALA A 129 -0.69 -3.39 11.23
CA ALA A 129 -1.73 -2.51 11.77
C ALA A 129 -1.36 -1.02 11.64
N ASN A 130 -0.10 -0.65 11.91
CA ASN A 130 0.37 0.73 11.78
C ASN A 130 0.32 1.21 10.32
N GLU A 131 0.64 0.35 9.34
CA GLU A 131 0.55 0.70 7.92
C GLU A 131 -0.90 0.96 7.48
N ILE A 132 -1.85 0.15 7.96
CA ILE A 132 -3.29 0.35 7.70
C ILE A 132 -3.77 1.63 8.37
N GLU A 133 -3.41 1.86 9.63
CA GLU A 133 -3.80 3.06 10.37
C GLU A 133 -3.22 4.33 9.72
N ALA A 134 -1.94 4.30 9.30
CA ALA A 134 -1.32 5.39 8.57
C ALA A 134 -2.04 5.67 7.25
N ALA A 135 -2.48 4.64 6.51
CA ALA A 135 -3.28 4.83 5.30
C ALA A 135 -4.66 5.44 5.59
N ASN A 136 -5.26 5.10 6.74
CA ASN A 136 -6.56 5.64 7.18
C ASN A 136 -6.50 7.12 7.61
N THR A 137 -5.30 7.66 7.85
CA THR A 137 -5.12 9.11 8.11
C THR A 137 -5.33 9.96 6.87
N VAL A 138 -5.16 9.39 5.67
CA VAL A 138 -5.37 10.10 4.41
C VAL A 138 -6.87 10.08 4.09
N ARG A 139 -7.53 11.19 4.40
CA ARG A 139 -8.97 11.39 4.18
C ARG A 139 -9.22 12.30 2.99
N MET A 140 -10.22 11.95 2.20
CA MET A 140 -10.71 12.75 1.08
C MET A 140 -12.22 12.96 1.25
N GLU A 141 -12.67 14.20 1.11
CA GLU A 141 -14.10 14.53 1.09
C GLU A 141 -14.74 14.07 -0.23
N GLU A 142 -14.02 14.26 -1.33
CA GLU A 142 -14.36 13.77 -2.66
C GLU A 142 -13.16 13.04 -3.25
N PHE A 143 -13.41 11.92 -3.95
CA PHE A 143 -12.34 11.16 -4.59
C PHE A 143 -12.70 10.78 -6.01
N ASN A 144 -11.95 11.33 -6.97
CA ASN A 144 -11.93 10.87 -8.35
C ASN A 144 -10.62 10.10 -8.60
N PRO A 145 -10.65 8.77 -8.76
CA PRO A 145 -9.45 7.96 -8.93
C PRO A 145 -8.70 8.27 -10.23
N GLN A 146 -9.39 8.74 -11.28
CA GLN A 146 -8.78 9.14 -12.55
C GLN A 146 -7.97 10.43 -12.43
N GLY A 147 -8.28 11.28 -11.45
CA GLY A 147 -7.51 12.49 -11.16
C GLY A 147 -6.17 12.23 -10.48
N GLN A 148 -5.92 11.01 -10.01
CA GLN A 148 -4.69 10.60 -9.31
C GLN A 148 -4.17 11.66 -8.32
N PRO A 149 -5.01 12.16 -7.39
CA PRO A 149 -4.64 13.23 -6.50
C PRO A 149 -3.43 12.82 -5.65
N ARG A 150 -2.50 13.75 -5.47
CA ARG A 150 -1.35 13.56 -4.59
C ARG A 150 -1.86 13.23 -3.19
N LYS A 151 -1.34 12.14 -2.62
CA LYS A 151 -1.63 11.74 -1.24
C LYS A 151 -0.73 12.53 -0.30
N VAL A 152 -1.30 13.05 0.78
CA VAL A 152 -0.60 13.79 1.83
C VAL A 152 -1.00 13.16 3.16
N TRP A 153 0.01 12.80 3.96
CA TRP A 153 -0.19 12.19 5.26
C TRP A 153 -0.02 13.27 6.33
N PRO A 154 -1.02 13.46 7.21
CA PRO A 154 -0.82 14.33 8.36
C PRO A 154 0.26 13.76 9.30
N PRO A 155 0.94 14.63 10.08
CA PRO A 155 1.79 14.18 11.18
C PRO A 155 1.00 13.25 12.11
N SER A 156 1.50 12.04 12.32
CA SER A 156 0.81 11.03 13.13
C SER A 156 1.80 9.94 13.58
N PHE A 157 1.66 9.47 14.83
CA PHE A 157 2.45 8.35 15.32
C PHE A 157 2.28 7.07 14.48
N PRO A 158 1.06 6.72 13.99
CA PRO A 158 0.90 5.64 13.03
C PRO A 158 1.79 5.74 11.79
N ARG A 159 1.98 6.94 11.21
CA ARG A 159 2.91 7.13 10.07
C ARG A 159 4.35 6.79 10.46
N ALA A 160 4.83 7.26 11.61
CA ALA A 160 6.18 6.96 12.09
C ALA A 160 6.33 5.45 12.37
N ARG A 161 5.41 4.85 13.12
CA ARG A 161 5.42 3.41 13.43
C ARG A 161 5.33 2.54 12.18
N ALA A 162 4.52 2.94 11.19
CA ALA A 162 4.45 2.25 9.91
C ALA A 162 5.85 2.15 9.27
N LEU A 163 6.62 3.24 9.27
CA LEU A 163 7.97 3.30 8.71
C LEU A 163 8.99 2.48 9.51
N VAL A 164 8.84 2.40 10.84
CA VAL A 164 9.61 1.48 11.69
C VAL A 164 9.33 0.03 11.33
N ASP A 165 8.07 -0.35 11.16
CA ASP A 165 7.69 -1.72 10.75
C ASP A 165 8.29 -2.08 9.37
N GLN A 166 8.43 -1.10 8.48
CA GLN A 166 9.02 -1.29 7.16
C GLN A 166 10.53 -1.51 7.25
N LEU A 167 11.22 -0.71 8.09
CA LEU A 167 12.65 -0.87 8.35
C LEU A 167 12.98 -2.20 8.99
N GLU A 168 12.13 -2.70 9.90
CA GLU A 168 12.29 -4.05 10.45
C GLU A 168 12.18 -5.10 9.33
N ARG A 169 11.18 -4.98 8.46
CA ARG A 169 10.94 -5.92 7.36
C ARG A 169 12.05 -5.91 6.31
N SER A 170 12.61 -4.74 5.99
CA SER A 170 13.73 -4.62 5.04
C SER A 170 15.10 -4.89 5.67
N GLY A 171 15.17 -5.02 7.00
CA GLY A 171 16.44 -5.10 7.73
C GLY A 171 17.22 -3.77 7.68
N GLY A 172 16.51 -2.65 7.45
CA GLY A 172 17.06 -1.30 7.37
C GLY A 172 17.73 -0.82 8.66
N LEU A 173 17.34 -1.38 9.81
CA LEU A 173 17.97 -1.15 11.11
C LEU A 173 18.09 -2.48 11.90
N PRO A 174 19.06 -2.60 12.81
CA PRO A 174 19.15 -3.75 13.72
C PRO A 174 17.89 -3.92 14.58
N ALA A 175 17.49 -5.16 14.87
CA ALA A 175 16.29 -5.46 15.65
C ALA A 175 16.28 -4.81 17.04
N SER A 176 17.43 -4.69 17.71
CA SER A 176 17.54 -3.96 18.98
C SER A 176 17.17 -2.50 18.81
N ARG A 177 17.65 -1.89 17.71
CA ARG A 177 17.39 -0.49 17.40
C ARG A 177 15.94 -0.23 17.05
N ILE A 178 15.31 -1.15 16.30
CA ILE A 178 13.86 -1.11 16.04
C ILE A 178 13.07 -1.09 17.37
N GLY A 179 13.43 -1.94 18.33
CA GLY A 179 12.80 -1.97 19.65
C GLY A 179 12.94 -0.65 20.42
N GLU A 180 14.13 -0.04 20.39
CA GLU A 180 14.38 1.26 21.00
C GLU A 180 13.54 2.37 20.36
N VAL A 181 13.52 2.46 19.02
CA VAL A 181 12.75 3.48 18.30
C VAL A 181 11.25 3.36 18.61
N ARG A 182 10.70 2.13 18.68
CA ARG A 182 9.31 1.91 19.09
C ARG A 182 9.04 2.44 20.50
N ALA A 183 9.91 2.10 21.45
CA ALA A 183 9.79 2.58 22.82
C ALA A 183 9.85 4.11 22.91
N GLU A 184 10.73 4.76 22.14
CA GLU A 184 10.82 6.22 22.10
C GLU A 184 9.55 6.87 21.54
N LEU A 185 8.98 6.32 20.46
CA LEU A 185 7.70 6.77 19.91
C LEU A 185 6.56 6.62 20.93
N ASP A 186 6.50 5.49 21.64
CA ASP A 186 5.48 5.24 22.66
C ASP A 186 5.60 6.23 23.84
N ARG A 187 6.82 6.53 24.28
CA ARG A 187 7.06 7.55 25.32
C ARG A 187 6.66 8.95 24.83
N ALA A 188 7.06 9.31 23.62
CA ALA A 188 6.71 10.62 23.05
C ALA A 188 5.19 10.80 22.93
N GLU A 189 4.46 9.77 22.54
CA GLU A 189 3.00 9.84 22.43
C GLU A 189 2.32 10.01 23.80
N ALA A 190 2.84 9.35 24.83
CA ALA A 190 2.30 9.43 26.20
C ALA A 190 2.59 10.77 26.91
N GLU A 191 3.66 11.47 26.53
CA GLU A 191 4.06 12.74 27.13
C GLU A 191 3.46 13.95 26.39
N PRO A 192 3.15 15.06 27.08
CA PRO A 192 2.71 16.30 26.45
C PRO A 192 3.84 17.34 26.30
N GLY A 193 3.61 18.32 25.42
CA GLY A 193 4.37 19.58 25.39
C GLY A 193 5.88 19.43 25.21
N ALA A 194 6.66 20.14 26.04
CA ALA A 194 8.11 20.21 25.92
C ALA A 194 8.81 18.84 26.10
N THR A 195 8.25 17.95 26.93
CA THR A 195 8.81 16.61 27.14
C THR A 195 8.72 15.78 25.87
N ARG A 196 7.53 15.74 25.23
CA ARG A 196 7.34 15.10 23.92
C ARG A 196 8.31 15.66 22.88
N HIS A 197 8.39 17.00 22.81
CA HIS A 197 9.26 17.68 21.85
C HIS A 197 10.71 17.25 22.01
N GLY A 198 11.24 17.24 23.23
CA GLY A 198 12.62 16.80 23.49
C GLY A 198 12.88 15.33 23.14
N ILE A 199 11.91 14.44 23.36
CA ILE A 199 12.03 13.02 22.97
C ILE A 199 12.09 12.89 21.45
N LEU A 200 11.17 13.55 20.73
CA LEU A 200 11.11 13.49 19.26
C LEU A 200 12.35 14.13 18.61
N GLU A 201 12.83 15.26 19.14
CA GLU A 201 14.03 15.94 18.64
C GLU A 201 15.28 15.05 18.81
N ALA A 202 15.44 14.44 19.99
CA ALA A 202 16.52 13.48 20.24
C ALA A 202 16.42 12.24 19.33
N LEU A 203 15.21 11.72 19.12
CA LEU A 203 14.97 10.57 18.25
C LEU A 203 15.31 10.90 16.78
N ALA A 204 14.84 12.04 16.26
CA ALA A 204 15.15 12.49 14.91
C ALA A 204 16.67 12.65 14.71
N GLY A 205 17.35 13.29 15.66
CA GLY A 205 18.81 13.46 15.61
C GLY A 205 19.57 12.13 15.63
N ALA A 206 19.14 11.16 16.43
CA ALA A 206 19.75 9.83 16.47
C ALA A 206 19.54 9.08 15.15
N LEU A 207 18.31 9.07 14.61
CA LEU A 207 18.00 8.44 13.32
C LEU A 207 18.77 9.08 12.17
N ALA A 208 18.94 10.41 12.17
CA ALA A 208 19.75 11.12 11.18
C ALA A 208 21.22 10.69 11.22
N GLY A 209 21.77 10.44 12.42
CA GLY A 209 23.12 9.88 12.57
C GLY A 209 23.27 8.44 12.05
N GLU A 210 22.18 7.67 12.04
CA GLU A 210 22.14 6.27 11.58
C GLU A 210 21.86 6.15 10.07
N ALA A 211 21.30 7.17 9.44
CA ALA A 211 20.82 7.16 8.05
C ALA A 211 21.87 6.68 7.04
N GLY A 212 23.14 7.06 7.22
CA GLY A 212 24.23 6.65 6.34
C GLY A 212 24.60 5.16 6.43
N THR A 213 24.23 4.49 7.52
CA THR A 213 24.54 3.08 7.78
C THR A 213 23.35 2.14 7.57
N SER A 214 22.15 2.69 7.37
CA SER A 214 20.95 1.92 7.07
C SER A 214 21.06 1.26 5.70
N THR A 215 20.64 -0.01 5.61
CA THR A 215 20.52 -0.73 4.34
C THR A 215 19.29 -0.30 3.54
N ASP A 216 18.38 0.47 4.16
CA ASP A 216 17.18 1.04 3.54
C ASP A 216 17.13 2.55 3.79
N GLN A 217 18.03 3.25 3.11
CA GLN A 217 18.19 4.71 3.22
C GLN A 217 16.90 5.47 2.91
N ARG A 218 16.11 4.99 1.95
CA ARG A 218 14.83 5.64 1.61
C ARG A 218 13.87 5.58 2.79
N ARG A 219 13.75 4.44 3.47
CA ARG A 219 12.83 4.31 4.61
C ARG A 219 13.27 5.07 5.84
N ILE A 220 14.56 5.07 6.18
CA ILE A 220 15.02 5.81 7.35
C ILE A 220 14.87 7.32 7.16
N ILE A 221 15.09 7.84 5.95
CA ILE A 221 14.82 9.26 5.62
C ILE A 221 13.34 9.59 5.81
N LEU A 222 12.43 8.76 5.28
CA LEU A 222 11.00 8.96 5.48
C LEU A 222 10.60 8.89 6.97
N LEU A 223 11.25 8.03 7.75
CA LEU A 223 11.01 7.93 9.20
C LEU A 223 11.46 9.21 9.91
N ILE A 224 12.64 9.73 9.58
CA ILE A 224 13.15 11.00 10.12
C ILE A 224 12.13 12.12 9.83
N GLU A 225 11.71 12.26 8.57
CA GLU A 225 10.68 13.24 8.18
C GLU A 225 9.38 13.06 8.97
N ALA A 226 8.93 11.83 9.17
CA ALA A 226 7.71 11.55 9.93
C ALA A 226 7.85 11.91 11.43
N VAL A 227 9.04 11.75 12.02
CA VAL A 227 9.33 12.14 13.41
C VAL A 227 9.46 13.66 13.53
N GLU A 228 10.11 14.31 12.56
CA GLU A 228 10.24 15.77 12.51
C GLU A 228 8.88 16.46 12.33
N ASP A 229 8.00 15.90 11.47
CA ASP A 229 6.64 16.38 11.28
C ASP A 229 5.83 16.38 12.59
N LEU A 230 6.09 15.43 13.50
CA LEU A 230 5.44 15.36 14.83
C LEU A 230 5.91 16.45 15.80
N LEU A 231 7.05 17.11 15.55
CA LEU A 231 7.50 18.24 16.38
C LEU A 231 6.61 19.48 16.23
N GLY A 232 5.93 19.59 15.07
CA GLY A 232 5.03 20.70 14.75
C GLY A 232 3.55 20.43 15.07
N SER A 233 3.21 19.25 15.59
CA SER A 233 1.83 18.80 15.86
C SER A 233 1.41 18.94 17.32
#